data_AF-A0A8C6VME6-F1
#
_entry.id   AF-A0A8C6VME6-F1
#
_cell.length_a   1.000
_cell.length_b   1.000
_cell.length_c   1.000
_cell.angle_alpha   90.00
_cell.angle_beta   90.00
_cell.angle_gamma   90.00
#
_symmetry.space_group_name_H-M   'P 1'
#
loop_
_entity.id
_entity.type
_entity.pdbx_description
1 polymer ?
#
loop_
_entity_poly.entity_id
_entity_poly.type
_entity_poly.pdbx_seq_one_letter_code
_entity_poly.pdbx_strand_id
1 'polypeptide(L)' 'MEGESTTALLPGFLFGSLAFHHLSTDSDSEGFLLGDVKGEAKNSITDSQMDDVEVVYTIDIQKHIPCYQLFR' A
#
# COMPACT_ATOMS: atom_id res chain seq x y z
N MET A 1 -13.23 -20.46 -2.85
CA MET A 1 -12.67 -19.42 -1.98
C MET A 1 -11.43 -18.89 -2.67
N GLU A 2 -11.59 -17.97 -3.61
CA GLU A 2 -10.48 -17.56 -4.49
C GLU A 2 -10.73 -16.15 -5.08
N GLY A 3 -11.06 -15.20 -4.21
CA GLY A 3 -11.24 -13.80 -4.56
C GLY A 3 -10.51 -12.91 -3.57
N GLU A 4 -9.19 -13.07 -3.45
CA GLU A 4 -8.35 -12.17 -2.65
C GLU A 4 -7.78 -11.06 -3.54
N SER A 5 -8.07 -9.81 -3.21
CA SER A 5 -7.53 -8.62 -3.89
C SER A 5 -6.71 -7.79 -2.91
N THR A 6 -5.56 -7.27 -3.37
CA THR A 6 -4.72 -6.37 -2.55
C THR A 6 -4.66 -5.00 -3.19
N THR A 7 -4.93 -3.96 -2.42
CA THR A 7 -4.83 -2.55 -2.80
C THR A 7 -3.94 -1.80 -1.84
N ALA A 8 -3.25 -0.77 -2.31
CA ALA A 8 -2.46 0.13 -1.48
C ALA A 8 -2.95 1.58 -1.63
N LEU A 9 -3.03 2.30 -0.52
CA LEU A 9 -3.35 3.71 -0.44
C LEU A 9 -2.09 4.47 -0.05
N LEU A 10 -1.74 5.48 -0.85
CA LEU A 10 -0.60 6.36 -0.60
C LEU A 10 -1.07 7.83 -0.61
N PRO A 11 -0.98 8.54 0.52
CA PRO A 11 -1.32 9.95 0.56
C PRO A 11 -0.41 10.79 -0.33
N GLY A 12 -0.98 11.79 -1.02
CA GLY A 12 -0.24 12.63 -1.96
C GLY A 12 0.93 13.40 -1.33
N PHE A 13 0.81 13.80 -0.06
CA PHE A 13 1.92 14.44 0.66
C PHE A 13 3.08 13.46 0.92
N LEU A 14 2.79 12.18 1.14
CA LEU A 14 3.80 11.16 1.38
C LEU A 14 4.53 10.83 0.07
N PHE A 15 3.77 10.70 -1.02
CA PHE A 15 4.33 10.61 -2.37
C PHE A 15 5.22 11.81 -2.72
N GLY A 16 4.76 13.04 -2.42
CA GLY A 16 5.56 14.25 -2.60
C GLY A 16 6.86 14.23 -1.78
N SER A 17 6.82 13.74 -0.53
CA SER A 17 8.01 13.62 0.32
C SER A 17 9.03 12.62 -0.22
N LEU A 18 8.57 11.49 -0.78
CA LEU A 18 9.40 10.49 -1.46
C LEU A 18 10.09 11.09 -2.68
N ALA A 19 9.32 11.78 -3.53
CA ALA A 19 9.85 12.45 -4.71
C ALA A 19 10.86 13.55 -4.35
N PHE A 20 10.58 14.36 -3.32
CA PHE A 20 11.49 15.39 -2.86
C PHE A 20 12.80 14.78 -2.34
N HIS A 21 12.72 13.72 -1.52
CA HIS A 21 13.90 13.04 -1.02
C HIS A 21 14.74 12.46 -2.18
N HIS A 22 14.11 11.78 -3.12
CA HIS A 22 14.79 11.20 -4.28
C HIS A 22 15.50 12.26 -5.14
N LEU A 23 14.85 13.40 -5.40
CA LEU A 23 15.45 14.50 -6.17
C LEU A 23 16.54 15.26 -5.39
N SER A 24 16.57 15.14 -4.07
CA SER A 24 17.59 15.77 -3.22
C SER A 24 18.87 14.94 -3.09
N THR A 25 18.83 13.66 -3.50
CA THR A 25 19.97 12.74 -3.50
C THR A 25 20.51 12.58 -4.92
N ASP A 26 21.82 12.61 -5.08
CA ASP A 26 22.53 12.43 -6.36
C ASP A 26 22.81 10.96 -6.71
N SER A 27 22.20 10.05 -5.95
CA SER A 27 22.37 8.61 -6.04
C SER A 27 21.06 7.90 -5.70
N ASP A 28 21.02 6.58 -5.88
CA ASP A 28 19.88 5.77 -5.48
C ASP A 28 19.57 5.96 -3.98
N SER A 29 18.29 6.06 -3.63
CA SER A 29 17.81 6.20 -2.26
C SER A 29 16.85 5.07 -1.90
N GLU A 30 16.94 4.58 -0.66
CA GLU A 30 16.10 3.50 -0.14
C GLU A 30 15.48 3.88 1.21
N GLY A 31 14.50 3.11 1.68
CA GLY A 31 13.82 3.40 2.93
C GLY A 31 12.69 2.42 3.26
N PHE A 32 12.02 2.68 4.36
CA PHE A 32 10.90 1.88 4.86
C PHE A 32 9.57 2.60 4.68
N LEU A 33 8.53 1.85 4.34
CA LEU A 33 7.14 2.30 4.38
C LEU A 33 6.47 1.69 5.62
N LEU A 34 5.87 2.55 6.44
CA LEU A 34 5.15 2.18 7.64
C LEU A 34 3.68 2.52 7.47
N GLY A 35 2.82 1.60 7.90
CA GLY A 35 1.38 1.71 7.73
C GLY A 35 0.68 0.48 8.28
N ASP A 36 -0.63 0.43 8.05
CA ASP A 36 -1.50 -0.65 8.51
C ASP A 36 -2.01 -1.48 7.33
N VAL A 37 -2.35 -2.75 7.58
CA VAL A 37 -3.05 -3.60 6.62
C VAL A 37 -4.41 -3.95 7.19
N LYS A 38 -5.48 -3.72 6.40
CA LYS A 38 -6.86 -4.03 6.77
C LYS A 38 -7.46 -4.98 5.74
N GLY A 39 -7.92 -6.14 6.18
CA GLY A 39 -8.70 -7.07 5.35
C GLY A 39 -10.19 -6.83 5.54
N GLU A 40 -10.90 -6.50 4.46
CA GLU A 40 -12.34 -6.30 4.46
C GLU A 40 -13.01 -7.38 3.60
N ALA A 41 -13.95 -8.11 4.18
CA ALA A 41 -14.76 -9.08 3.43
C ALA A 41 -15.88 -8.33 2.70
N LYS A 42 -15.90 -8.44 1.38
CA LYS A 42 -16.93 -7.88 0.51
C LYS A 42 -17.83 -9.02 0.03
N ASN A 43 -19.07 -9.02 0.49
CA ASN A 43 -20.06 -9.96 -0.03
C ASN A 43 -20.67 -9.37 -1.31
N SER A 44 -20.43 -10.01 -2.46
CA SER A 44 -21.03 -9.59 -3.72
C SER A 44 -22.38 -10.29 -3.91
N ILE A 45 -23.48 -9.56 -3.73
CA ILE A 45 -24.82 -10.10 -3.94
C ILE A 45 -25.06 -10.12 -5.45
N THR A 46 -24.99 -11.31 -6.05
CA THR A 46 -25.35 -11.54 -7.47
C THR A 46 -26.79 -12.08 -7.54
N ASP A 47 -27.52 -11.77 -8.63
CA ASP A 47 -28.94 -12.16 -8.84
C ASP A 47 -29.13 -13.68 -9.06
N SER A 48 -28.05 -14.45 -8.91
CA SER A 48 -27.98 -15.91 -8.93
C SER A 48 -27.54 -16.38 -7.54
N GLN A 49 -28.23 -17.39 -6.97
CA GLN A 49 -28.05 -17.89 -5.59
C GLN A 49 -26.65 -18.49 -5.28
N MET A 50 -25.59 -17.71 -5.38
CA MET A 50 -24.23 -18.04 -4.96
C MET A 50 -23.60 -16.79 -4.34
N ASP A 51 -23.44 -16.79 -3.01
CA ASP A 51 -22.68 -15.78 -2.28
C ASP A 51 -21.19 -15.99 -2.59
N ASP A 52 -20.60 -15.15 -3.45
CA ASP A 52 -19.15 -15.11 -3.62
C ASP A 52 -18.57 -14.04 -2.69
N VAL A 53 -17.82 -14.52 -1.69
CA VAL A 53 -17.19 -13.69 -0.66
C VAL A 53 -15.77 -13.38 -1.12
N GLU A 54 -15.56 -12.13 -1.53
CA GLU A 54 -14.24 -11.59 -1.86
C GLU A 54 -13.61 -10.97 -0.61
N VAL A 55 -12.31 -11.11 -0.42
CA VAL A 55 -11.55 -10.43 0.64
C VAL A 55 -10.63 -9.40 0.02
N VAL A 56 -10.79 -8.14 0.40
CA VAL A 56 -9.95 -7.04 -0.06
C VAL A 56 -9.00 -6.63 1.05
N TYR A 57 -7.70 -6.85 0.86
CA TYR A 57 -6.64 -6.37 1.73
C TYR A 57 -6.20 -4.98 1.28
N THR A 58 -6.44 -3.97 2.11
CA THR A 58 -6.00 -2.59 1.88
C THR A 58 -4.80 -2.28 2.75
N ILE A 59 -3.69 -1.90 2.12
CA ILE A 59 -2.46 -1.40 2.75
C ILE A 59 -2.55 0.12 2.82
N ASP A 60 -2.67 0.69 4.01
CA ASP A 60 -2.71 2.13 4.24
C ASP A 60 -1.32 2.64 4.64
N ILE A 61 -0.61 3.28 3.71
CA ILE A 61 0.76 3.76 3.93
C ILE A 61 0.72 5.13 4.59
N GLN A 62 1.22 5.21 5.82
CA GLN A 62 1.10 6.40 6.66
C GLN A 62 2.41 7.18 6.79
N LYS A 63 3.56 6.52 6.66
CA LYS A 63 4.88 7.15 6.85
C LYS A 63 5.97 6.49 6.01
N HIS A 64 6.96 7.29 5.64
CA HIS A 64 8.21 6.88 4.99
C HIS A 64 9.40 7.21 5.91
N ILE A 65 10.35 6.29 6.03
CA ILE A 65 11.62 6.49 6.73
C ILE A 65 12.75 6.31 5.71
N PRO A 66 13.45 7.38 5.31
CA PRO A 66 14.58 7.28 4.40
C PRO A 66 15.82 6.69 5.09
N CYS A 67 16.56 5.87 4.35
CA CYS A 67 17.91 5.42 4.71
C CYS A 67 18.92 6.30 3.98
N TYR A 68 19.82 6.96 4.72
CA TYR A 68 20.83 7.84 4.13
C TYR A 68 22.07 7.12 3.59
N GLN A 69 22.12 5.79 3.72
CA GLN A 69 23.21 4.94 3.23
C GLN A 69 22.60 3.66 2.68
N LEU A 70 23.03 3.27 1.49
CA LEU A 70 22.61 2.02 0.85
C LEU A 70 23.25 0.81 1.54
N PHE A 71 22.50 -0.29 1.63
CA PHE A 71 22.98 -1.60 2.11
C PHE A 71 23.48 -1.63 3.56
N ARG A 72 22.81 -0.88 4.44
CA ARG A 72 23.15 -0.80 5.86
C ARG A 72 22.42 -1.81 6.74
#